data_AF-A0AAD1TD67-F1
#
_entry.id   AF-A0AAD1TD67-F1
#
_cell.length_a   1.000
_cell.length_b   1.000
_cell.length_c   1.000
_cell.angle_alpha   90.00
_cell.angle_beta   90.00
_cell.angle_gamma   90.00
#
_symmetry.space_group_name_H-M   'P 1'
#
loop_
_entity.id
_entity.type
_entity.pdbx_description
1 polymer ?
#
loop_
_entity_poly.entity_id
_entity_poly.type
_entity_poly.pdbx_seq_one_letter_code
_entity_poly.pdbx_strand_id
1 'polypeptide(L)'
;MVCSNCNGGTAWMARESVDLQDVMELDGLETPKWKALAAQLKENLSNIIIMSEAELQTLIEVPVEDLSREVSESHDKVRVLQDTLQRVLDRREEERQSKQLLQLYLQAITRDEGSGMSSIAVNTDEVDAGQQSRTPLLAVSIIKTLKEKKLPHLSLSNSELEAVTNEDSNTLAVALNWKTQKAVELQNSCLQELQNRSQQAQCLNSLATLSKKTKYQP
;
A
#
# COMPACT_ATOMS: atom_id res chain seq x y z
N MET A 1 -52.39 24.63 -38.19
CA MET A 1 -52.52 24.35 -36.74
C MET A 1 -51.22 23.73 -36.29
N VAL A 2 -50.55 24.41 -35.36
CA VAL A 2 -49.20 24.10 -34.85
C VAL A 2 -49.30 23.06 -33.73
N CYS A 3 -48.37 22.10 -33.70
CA CYS A 3 -47.71 21.46 -32.55
C CYS A 3 -46.49 20.69 -33.16
N SER A 4 -45.25 21.17 -33.16
CA SER A 4 -44.27 21.38 -32.07
C SER A 4 -43.89 20.12 -31.26
N ASN A 5 -42.71 19.59 -31.61
CA ASN A 5 -41.67 18.89 -30.83
C ASN A 5 -42.01 17.78 -29.80
N CYS A 6 -41.35 16.63 -29.97
CA CYS A 6 -40.23 16.26 -29.10
C CYS A 6 -39.16 15.44 -29.84
N ASN A 7 -37.91 15.86 -29.66
CA ASN A 7 -36.67 15.31 -30.21
C ASN A 7 -36.01 14.43 -29.14
N GLY A 8 -35.26 13.41 -29.56
CA GLY A 8 -34.32 12.63 -28.72
C GLY A 8 -34.00 11.33 -29.43
N GLY A 9 -32.95 11.23 -30.27
CA GLY A 9 -31.54 11.37 -29.91
C GLY A 9 -31.14 10.08 -29.18
N THR A 10 -30.48 9.08 -29.78
CA THR A 10 -29.14 9.09 -30.38
C THR A 10 -28.95 7.90 -31.32
N ALA A 11 -28.66 8.13 -32.60
CA ALA A 11 -28.27 7.10 -33.56
C ALA A 11 -27.14 7.64 -34.45
N TRP A 12 -25.92 7.55 -33.94
CA TRP A 12 -24.66 7.94 -34.59
C TRP A 12 -23.58 7.11 -33.86
N MET A 13 -22.70 6.28 -34.42
CA MET A 13 -22.28 5.98 -35.79
C MET A 13 -21.80 4.52 -35.82
N ALA A 14 -22.13 3.81 -36.91
CA ALA A 14 -21.44 2.61 -37.34
C ALA A 14 -20.29 3.02 -38.27
N ARG A 15 -19.05 2.64 -37.91
CA ARG A 15 -17.80 2.48 -38.71
C ARG A 15 -16.64 2.62 -37.72
N GLU A 16 -15.53 1.89 -37.76
CA GLU A 16 -14.91 1.08 -38.80
C GLU A 16 -13.86 0.21 -38.08
N SER A 17 -13.66 -1.02 -38.54
CA SER A 17 -12.55 -1.87 -38.13
C SER A 17 -11.21 -1.16 -38.35
N VAL A 18 -10.35 -1.15 -37.34
CA VAL A 18 -8.93 -0.86 -37.52
C VAL A 18 -8.15 -1.94 -36.79
N ASP A 19 -7.63 -2.89 -37.57
CA ASP A 19 -6.44 -3.65 -37.20
C ASP A 19 -5.29 -2.63 -37.08
N LEU A 20 -4.86 -2.34 -35.85
CA LEU A 20 -3.57 -1.72 -35.58
C LEU A 20 -2.82 -2.60 -34.59
N GLN A 21 -2.23 -3.63 -35.20
CA GLN A 21 -0.98 -4.22 -34.79
C GLN A 21 0.09 -3.11 -34.74
N ASP A 22 0.23 -2.42 -33.62
CA ASP A 22 1.45 -1.65 -33.31
C ASP A 22 2.08 -2.23 -32.04
N VAL A 23 2.95 -3.19 -32.32
CA VAL A 23 4.00 -3.66 -31.44
C VAL A 23 5.11 -2.61 -31.50
N MET A 24 5.75 -2.36 -30.35
CA MET A 24 6.96 -1.56 -30.14
C MET A 24 6.74 -0.06 -29.92
N GLU A 25 6.61 0.29 -28.64
CA GLU A 25 7.37 1.42 -28.12
C GLU A 25 8.41 0.88 -27.13
N LEU A 26 9.63 0.74 -27.65
CA LEU A 26 10.87 0.49 -26.93
C LEU A 26 11.26 1.80 -26.25
N ASP A 27 10.87 1.97 -24.99
CA ASP A 27 11.35 3.07 -24.15
C ASP A 27 12.12 2.47 -22.96
N GLY A 28 13.42 2.77 -22.89
CA GLY A 28 14.30 2.49 -21.75
C GLY A 28 14.74 1.02 -21.56
N LEU A 29 16.06 0.80 -21.50
CA LEU A 29 16.71 -0.45 -21.10
C LEU A 29 16.53 -0.73 -19.59
N GLU A 30 15.33 -0.54 -19.05
CA GLU A 30 14.99 -0.87 -17.67
C GLU A 30 14.01 -2.03 -17.68
N THR A 31 14.38 -3.11 -16.98
CA THR A 31 13.46 -4.21 -16.78
C THR A 31 12.22 -3.66 -16.05
N PRO A 32 11.00 -3.93 -16.54
CA PRO A 32 9.80 -3.40 -15.91
C PRO A 32 9.73 -3.89 -14.47
N LYS A 33 9.42 -2.98 -13.54
CA LYS A 33 9.48 -3.21 -12.08
C LYS A 33 8.80 -4.52 -11.64
N TRP A 34 7.68 -4.87 -12.26
CA TRP A 34 6.93 -6.09 -11.95
C TRP A 34 7.74 -7.38 -12.20
N LYS A 35 8.68 -7.40 -13.16
CA LYS A 35 9.53 -8.59 -13.41
C LYS A 35 10.47 -8.86 -12.25
N ALA A 36 11.06 -7.81 -11.67
CA ALA A 36 11.89 -7.95 -10.47
C ALA A 36 11.07 -8.48 -9.28
N LEU A 37 9.84 -7.99 -9.12
CA LEU A 37 8.91 -8.46 -8.08
C LEU A 37 8.49 -9.93 -8.31
N ALA A 38 8.22 -10.31 -9.56
CA ALA A 38 7.88 -11.69 -9.92
C ALA A 38 9.05 -12.65 -9.68
N ALA A 39 10.29 -12.22 -9.99
CA ALA A 39 11.49 -12.98 -9.67
C ALA A 39 11.65 -13.17 -8.14
N GLN A 40 11.40 -12.13 -7.34
CA GLN A 40 11.40 -12.24 -5.87
C GLN A 40 10.36 -13.24 -5.35
N LEU A 41 9.14 -13.25 -5.91
CA LEU A 41 8.11 -14.21 -5.51
C LEU A 41 8.45 -15.64 -5.91
N LYS A 42 9.09 -15.83 -7.06
CA LYS A 42 9.58 -17.13 -7.53
C LYS A 42 10.62 -17.71 -6.58
N GLU A 43 11.54 -16.88 -6.09
CA GLU A 43 12.54 -17.31 -5.11
C GLU A 43 11.89 -17.65 -3.77
N ASN A 44 10.97 -16.80 -3.31
CA ASN A 44 10.31 -16.98 -2.02
C ASN A 44 8.93 -16.33 -1.94
N LEU A 45 7.88 -17.15 -1.79
CA LEU A 45 6.51 -16.69 -1.64
C LEU A 45 6.25 -15.94 -0.32
N SER A 46 7.10 -16.08 0.71
CA SER A 46 6.94 -15.32 1.96
C SER A 46 7.16 -13.81 1.76
N ASN A 47 7.81 -13.41 0.65
CA ASN A 47 8.02 -12.02 0.28
C ASN A 47 6.70 -11.24 0.14
N ILE A 48 5.57 -11.91 -0.15
CA ILE A 48 4.23 -11.30 -0.17
C ILE A 48 3.93 -10.51 1.12
N ILE A 49 4.41 -10.98 2.27
CA ILE A 49 4.20 -10.31 3.57
C ILE A 49 4.98 -8.99 3.66
N ILE A 50 6.17 -8.97 3.08
CA ILE A 50 7.18 -7.90 3.21
C ILE A 50 6.91 -6.78 2.20
N MET A 51 6.26 -7.10 1.08
CA MET A 51 5.97 -6.15 0.00
C MET A 51 4.95 -5.08 0.40
N SER A 52 5.10 -3.91 -0.22
CA SER A 52 4.13 -2.82 -0.13
C SER A 52 2.83 -3.17 -0.85
N GLU A 53 1.74 -2.51 -0.49
CA GLU A 53 0.47 -2.68 -1.20
C GLU A 53 0.58 -2.27 -2.67
N ALA A 54 1.37 -1.23 -2.98
CA ALA A 54 1.57 -0.79 -4.36
C ALA A 54 2.28 -1.86 -5.20
N GLU A 55 3.30 -2.52 -4.64
CA GLU A 55 4.01 -3.60 -5.33
C GLU A 55 3.12 -4.82 -5.55
N LEU A 56 2.30 -5.20 -4.55
CA LEU A 56 1.31 -6.26 -4.71
C LEU A 56 0.29 -5.92 -5.79
N GLN A 57 -0.18 -4.68 -5.84
CA GLN A 57 -1.09 -4.19 -6.89
C GLN A 57 -0.45 -4.29 -8.28
N THR A 58 0.82 -3.89 -8.43
CA THR A 58 1.51 -4.00 -9.73
C THR A 58 1.61 -5.44 -10.23
N LEU A 59 1.65 -6.45 -9.35
CA LEU A 59 1.68 -7.86 -9.75
C LEU A 59 0.30 -8.42 -10.12
N ILE A 60 -0.76 -7.86 -9.55
CA ILE A 60 -2.15 -8.25 -9.87
C ILE A 60 -2.55 -7.72 -11.25
N GLU A 61 -2.08 -6.52 -11.61
CA GLU A 61 -2.40 -5.87 -12.89
C GLU A 61 -1.70 -6.50 -14.10
N VAL A 62 -0.68 -7.32 -13.89
CA VAL A 62 0.07 -8.00 -14.96
C VAL A 62 -0.76 -9.17 -15.54
N PRO A 63 -0.81 -9.34 -16.88
CA PRO A 63 -1.46 -10.48 -17.50
C PRO A 63 -0.91 -11.82 -17.00
N VAL A 64 -1.79 -12.81 -16.82
CA VAL A 64 -1.44 -14.15 -16.33
C VAL A 64 -0.39 -14.81 -17.22
N GLU A 65 -0.43 -14.54 -18.53
CA GLU A 65 0.48 -15.09 -19.54
C GLU A 65 1.92 -14.61 -19.36
N ASP A 66 2.09 -13.35 -18.95
CA ASP A 66 3.42 -12.75 -18.77
C ASP A 66 3.99 -13.08 -17.39
N LEU A 67 3.13 -13.08 -16.36
CA LEU A 67 3.53 -13.47 -15.02
C LEU A 67 3.89 -14.96 -14.94
N SER A 68 3.20 -15.83 -15.69
CA SER A 68 3.51 -17.27 -15.74
C SER A 68 4.87 -17.57 -16.35
N ARG A 69 5.25 -16.84 -17.40
CA ARG A 69 6.56 -16.96 -18.05
C ARG A 69 7.68 -16.60 -17.07
N GLU A 70 7.52 -15.50 -16.33
CA GLU A 70 8.54 -15.01 -15.39
C GLU A 70 8.69 -15.92 -14.15
N VAL A 71 7.57 -16.24 -13.50
CA VAL A 71 7.54 -17.13 -12.33
C VAL A 71 7.86 -18.59 -12.72
N SER A 72 7.74 -18.93 -14.01
CA SER A 72 7.93 -20.28 -14.55
C SER A 72 6.99 -21.32 -13.95
N GLU A 73 5.73 -20.94 -13.76
CA GLU A 73 4.65 -21.76 -13.20
C GLU A 73 3.46 -21.84 -14.17
N SER A 74 2.54 -22.79 -13.94
CA SER A 74 1.36 -22.93 -14.80
C SER A 74 0.37 -21.77 -14.64
N HIS A 75 -0.40 -21.46 -15.69
CA HIS A 75 -1.41 -20.38 -15.67
C HIS A 75 -2.40 -20.52 -14.50
N ASP A 76 -2.84 -21.74 -14.18
CA ASP A 76 -3.78 -21.96 -13.07
C ASP A 76 -3.16 -21.63 -11.71
N LYS A 77 -1.89 -22.00 -11.50
CA LYS A 77 -1.18 -21.66 -10.25
C LYS A 77 -0.94 -20.15 -10.14
N VAL A 78 -0.64 -19.49 -11.26
CA VAL A 78 -0.42 -18.05 -11.32
C VAL A 78 -1.72 -17.29 -11.07
N ARG A 79 -2.85 -17.79 -11.57
CA ARG A 79 -4.18 -17.24 -11.25
C ARG A 79 -4.48 -17.36 -9.76
N VAL A 80 -4.26 -18.53 -9.16
CA VAL A 80 -4.40 -18.73 -7.71
C VAL A 80 -3.45 -17.82 -6.92
N LEU A 81 -2.23 -17.58 -7.43
CA LEU A 81 -1.30 -16.63 -6.83
C LEU A 81 -1.88 -15.21 -6.86
N GLN A 82 -2.34 -14.72 -8.01
CA GLN A 82 -2.95 -13.39 -8.12
C GLN A 82 -4.21 -13.25 -7.24
N ASP A 83 -5.07 -14.26 -7.18
CA ASP A 83 -6.22 -14.29 -6.25
C ASP A 83 -5.76 -14.23 -4.79
N THR A 84 -4.59 -14.80 -4.48
CA THR A 84 -4.00 -14.74 -3.14
C THR A 84 -3.43 -13.35 -2.84
N LEU A 85 -2.77 -12.70 -3.81
CA LEU A 85 -2.30 -11.32 -3.66
C LEU A 85 -3.46 -10.36 -3.43
N GLN A 86 -4.55 -10.52 -4.18
CA GLN A 86 -5.77 -9.72 -4.01
C GLN A 86 -6.36 -9.90 -2.60
N ARG A 87 -6.51 -11.14 -2.14
CA ARG A 87 -6.99 -11.42 -0.77
C ARG A 87 -6.10 -10.80 0.32
N VAL A 88 -4.79 -10.74 0.09
CA VAL A 88 -3.86 -10.08 1.02
C VAL A 88 -4.11 -8.57 1.06
N LEU A 89 -4.31 -7.92 -0.09
CA LEU A 89 -4.68 -6.51 -0.15
C LEU A 89 -6.01 -6.23 0.54
N ASP A 90 -7.04 -7.03 0.24
CA ASP A 90 -8.37 -6.90 0.83
C ASP A 90 -8.30 -7.01 2.36
N ARG A 91 -7.53 -7.99 2.87
CA ARG A 91 -7.36 -8.19 4.31
C ARG A 91 -6.66 -7.00 4.99
N ARG A 92 -5.66 -6.39 4.34
CA ARG A 92 -5.00 -5.18 4.87
C ARG A 92 -5.95 -3.99 4.91
N GLU A 93 -6.84 -3.85 3.92
CA GLU A 93 -7.89 -2.83 3.92
C GLU A 93 -8.95 -3.10 5.00
N GLU A 94 -9.40 -4.34 5.17
CA GLU A 94 -10.32 -4.72 6.23
C GLU A 94 -9.74 -4.43 7.63
N GLU A 95 -8.46 -4.74 7.85
CA GLU A 95 -7.76 -4.40 9.09
C GLU A 95 -7.72 -2.89 9.34
N ARG A 96 -7.47 -2.11 8.28
CA ARG A 96 -7.48 -0.65 8.37
C ARG A 96 -8.85 -0.12 8.76
N GLN A 97 -9.91 -0.60 8.10
CA GLN A 97 -11.28 -0.16 8.34
C GLN A 97 -11.76 -0.55 9.74
N SER A 98 -11.47 -1.77 10.18
CA SER A 98 -11.85 -2.26 11.51
C SER A 98 -11.14 -1.47 12.63
N LYS A 99 -9.82 -1.23 12.51
CA LYS A 99 -9.08 -0.40 13.47
C LYS A 99 -9.59 1.04 13.51
N GLN A 100 -9.91 1.64 12.35
CA GLN A 100 -10.47 2.98 12.29
C GLN A 100 -11.85 3.04 12.98
N LEU A 101 -12.71 2.06 12.74
CA LEU A 101 -14.03 1.98 13.39
C LEU A 101 -13.90 1.86 14.91
N LEU A 102 -13.01 0.99 15.40
CA LEU A 102 -12.74 0.84 16.83
C LEU A 102 -12.25 2.15 17.46
N GLN A 103 -11.36 2.89 16.78
CA GLN A 103 -10.88 4.18 17.26
C GLN A 103 -12.02 5.20 17.40
N LEU A 104 -12.93 5.25 16.42
CA LEU A 104 -14.11 6.12 16.48
C LEU A 104 -15.06 5.73 17.62
N TYR A 105 -15.25 4.42 17.85
CA TYR A 105 -16.08 3.93 18.95
C TYR A 105 -15.49 4.29 20.33
N LEU A 106 -14.19 4.07 20.54
CA LEU A 106 -13.49 4.48 21.76
C LEU A 106 -13.54 6.00 21.97
N GLN A 107 -13.42 6.77 20.89
CA GLN A 107 -13.56 8.23 20.95
C GLN A 107 -14.98 8.67 21.33
N ALA A 108 -16.02 7.94 20.90
CA ALA A 108 -17.40 8.24 21.28
C ALA A 108 -17.63 7.96 22.78
N ILE A 109 -17.20 6.79 23.28
CA ILE A 109 -17.32 6.43 24.70
C ILE A 109 -16.62 7.47 25.59
N THR A 110 -15.37 7.82 25.25
CA THR A 110 -14.57 8.81 26.01
C THR A 110 -15.18 10.21 26.04
N ARG A 111 -15.95 10.58 25.01
CA ARG A 111 -16.70 11.84 24.99
C ARG A 111 -17.97 11.77 25.82
N ASP A 112 -18.66 10.64 25.82
CA ASP A 112 -19.90 10.43 26.57
C ASP A 112 -19.65 10.32 28.08
N GLU A 113 -18.51 9.78 28.52
CA GLU A 113 -18.12 9.70 29.93
C GLU A 113 -17.48 10.99 30.50
N GLY A 114 -17.11 11.94 29.63
CA GLY A 114 -16.42 13.20 29.98
C GLY A 114 -17.22 14.48 29.74
N SER A 115 -18.51 14.41 29.42
CA SER A 115 -19.33 15.59 29.13
C SER A 115 -19.75 16.34 30.39
N GLY A 116 -18.79 17.08 30.96
CA GLY A 116 -18.94 17.87 32.17
C GLY A 116 -17.79 18.84 32.43
N MET A 117 -17.22 19.50 31.42
CA MET A 117 -16.51 20.78 31.65
C MET A 117 -16.30 21.60 30.37
N SER A 118 -16.71 22.86 30.48
CA SER A 118 -16.66 23.94 29.50
C SER A 118 -15.26 24.57 29.38
N SER A 119 -15.08 25.35 28.29
CA SER A 119 -14.15 26.48 28.14
C SER A 119 -12.74 26.07 27.61
N ILE A 120 -12.05 26.72 26.67
CA ILE A 120 -12.06 28.11 26.17
C ILE A 120 -11.29 28.17 24.82
N ALA A 121 -11.73 29.13 24.00
CA ALA A 121 -11.04 29.90 22.95
C ALA A 121 -9.85 29.31 22.16
N VAL A 122 -10.09 29.27 20.85
CA VAL A 122 -9.14 29.59 19.78
C VAL A 122 -8.27 30.79 20.16
N ASN A 123 -6.95 30.62 20.05
CA ASN A 123 -5.98 31.63 19.60
C ASN A 123 -4.64 30.90 19.42
N THR A 124 -4.29 30.56 18.18
CA THR A 124 -2.93 30.11 17.84
C THR A 124 -2.27 31.24 17.08
N ASP A 125 -1.41 31.95 17.79
CA ASP A 125 -0.51 32.99 17.29
C ASP A 125 0.56 32.33 16.40
N GLU A 126 0.74 32.84 15.20
CA GLU A 126 1.75 32.38 14.24
C GLU A 126 3.09 32.99 14.60
N VAL A 127 3.97 32.21 15.23
CA VAL A 127 5.39 32.55 15.33
C VAL A 127 6.16 31.87 14.19
N ASP A 128 6.56 32.70 13.23
CA ASP A 128 7.57 32.40 12.21
C ASP A 128 8.93 32.17 12.89
N ALA A 129 9.35 30.90 12.92
CA ALA A 129 10.71 30.52 13.26
C ALA A 129 11.32 29.84 12.04
N GLY A 130 12.01 30.65 11.22
CA GLY A 130 12.90 30.20 10.16
C GLY A 130 13.99 29.29 10.72
N GLN A 131 13.75 27.98 10.65
CA GLN A 131 14.75 26.96 10.94
C GLN A 131 14.91 26.14 9.67
N GLN A 132 16.12 26.16 9.12
CA GLN A 132 16.47 25.42 7.90
C GLN A 132 16.10 23.95 8.07
N SER A 133 14.97 23.59 7.49
CA SER A 133 14.40 22.25 7.54
C SER A 133 15.34 21.30 6.82
N ARG A 134 15.96 20.38 7.57
CA ARG A 134 16.47 19.17 6.93
C ARG A 134 15.26 18.46 6.35
N THR A 135 15.19 18.36 5.02
CA THR A 135 14.21 17.49 4.37
C THR A 135 14.53 16.06 4.80
N PRO A 136 13.54 15.26 5.23
CA PRO A 136 13.79 13.87 5.57
C PRO A 136 14.39 13.15 4.36
N LEU A 137 15.25 12.18 4.59
CA LEU A 137 15.83 11.35 3.52
C LEU A 137 14.84 10.30 3.01
N LEU A 138 13.54 10.53 3.18
CA LEU A 138 12.47 9.61 2.81
C LEU A 138 12.02 9.88 1.38
N ALA A 139 11.79 8.80 0.63
CA ALA A 139 11.24 8.90 -0.71
C ALA A 139 9.87 9.60 -0.70
N VAL A 140 9.59 10.37 -1.76
CA VAL A 140 8.34 11.14 -1.89
C VAL A 140 7.10 10.24 -1.82
N SER A 141 7.18 9.02 -2.36
CA SER A 141 6.11 8.02 -2.29
C SER A 141 5.75 7.61 -0.86
N ILE A 142 6.75 7.50 0.03
CA ILE A 142 6.56 7.17 1.44
C ILE A 142 5.82 8.32 2.12
N ILE A 143 6.29 9.56 1.93
CA ILE A 143 5.67 10.76 2.52
C ILE A 143 4.21 10.91 2.06
N LYS A 144 3.95 10.66 0.77
CA LYS A 144 2.59 10.65 0.21
C LYS A 144 1.71 9.62 0.90
N THR A 145 2.17 8.37 1.02
CA THR A 145 1.45 7.28 1.68
C THR A 145 1.16 7.58 3.15
N LEU A 146 2.14 8.13 3.86
CA LEU A 146 2.00 8.54 5.26
C LEU A 146 0.96 9.65 5.46
N LYS A 147 0.83 10.60 4.51
CA LYS A 147 -0.14 11.70 4.58
C LYS A 147 -1.55 11.28 4.21
N GLU A 148 -1.69 10.42 3.20
CA GLU A 148 -3.00 10.10 2.61
C GLU A 148 -3.77 9.02 3.40
N LYS A 149 -3.09 8.05 4.00
CA LYS A 149 -3.74 6.88 4.62
C LYS A 149 -3.89 7.01 6.14
N LYS A 150 -5.05 6.58 6.68
CA LYS A 150 -5.36 6.64 8.11
C LYS A 150 -4.56 5.65 8.99
N LEU A 151 -3.97 4.61 8.41
CA LEU A 151 -3.01 3.71 9.05
C LEU A 151 -1.95 3.31 8.02
N PRO A 152 -0.93 4.15 7.81
CA PRO A 152 -0.05 4.00 6.67
C PRO A 152 0.99 2.88 6.85
N HIS A 153 1.26 2.44 8.09
CA HIS A 153 2.16 1.32 8.37
C HIS A 153 1.73 0.00 7.70
N LEU A 154 0.44 -0.19 7.46
CA LEU A 154 -0.07 -1.39 6.77
C LEU A 154 0.23 -1.38 5.26
N SER A 155 0.49 -0.21 4.68
CA SER A 155 0.64 -0.05 3.22
C SER A 155 2.08 -0.10 2.73
N LEU A 156 3.02 0.23 3.61
CA LEU A 156 4.45 0.29 3.30
C LEU A 156 5.06 -1.11 3.22
N SER A 157 6.13 -1.25 2.46
CA SER A 157 7.01 -2.43 2.50
C SER A 157 7.85 -2.44 3.78
N ASN A 158 8.47 -3.56 4.13
CA ASN A 158 9.37 -3.59 5.28
C ASN A 158 10.56 -2.63 5.13
N SER A 159 11.12 -2.46 3.92
CA SER A 159 12.22 -1.51 3.70
C SER A 159 11.76 -0.07 3.91
N GLU A 160 10.56 0.28 3.47
CA GLU A 160 9.96 1.59 3.72
C GLU A 160 9.64 1.78 5.21
N LEU A 161 9.15 0.74 5.90
CA LEU A 161 8.93 0.77 7.35
C LEU A 161 10.24 1.00 8.11
N GLU A 162 11.32 0.29 7.74
CA GLU A 162 12.65 0.48 8.32
C GLU A 162 13.15 1.92 8.14
N ALA A 163 13.01 2.48 6.93
CA ALA A 163 13.37 3.86 6.66
C ALA A 163 12.61 4.85 7.56
N VAL A 164 11.30 4.66 7.73
CA VAL A 164 10.47 5.49 8.62
C VAL A 164 10.85 5.34 10.09
N THR A 165 11.22 4.14 10.54
CA THR A 165 11.63 3.89 11.93
C THR A 165 13.03 4.42 12.25
N ASN A 166 13.92 4.49 11.26
CA ASN A 166 15.28 4.99 11.43
C ASN A 166 15.39 6.53 11.35
N GLU A 167 14.37 7.19 10.81
CA GLU A 167 14.31 8.65 10.70
C GLU A 167 14.11 9.31 12.09
N ASP A 168 14.63 10.52 12.28
CA ASP A 168 14.40 11.29 13.50
C ASP A 168 12.94 11.78 13.60
N SER A 169 12.33 11.60 14.78
CA SER A 169 10.92 11.92 15.01
C SER A 169 10.57 13.39 14.77
N ASN A 170 11.49 14.32 15.04
CA ASN A 170 11.26 15.75 14.80
C ASN A 170 11.32 16.07 13.31
N THR A 171 12.27 15.47 12.61
CA THR A 171 12.40 15.61 11.14
C THR A 171 11.18 15.04 10.43
N LEU A 172 10.69 13.88 10.89
CA LEU A 172 9.46 13.26 10.40
C LEU A 172 8.22 14.13 10.67
N ALA A 173 8.13 14.72 11.86
CA ALA A 173 7.02 15.61 12.24
C ALA A 173 6.95 16.85 11.34
N VAL A 174 8.11 17.49 11.07
CA VAL A 174 8.19 18.65 10.18
C VAL A 174 7.78 18.29 8.75
N ALA A 175 8.28 17.17 8.22
CA ALA A 175 7.96 16.74 6.86
C ALA A 175 6.48 16.39 6.64
N LEU A 176 5.86 15.79 7.65
CA LEU A 176 4.45 15.41 7.63
C LEU A 176 3.52 16.57 8.01
N ASN A 177 4.08 17.69 8.48
CA ASN A 177 3.35 18.80 9.09
C ASN A 177 2.45 18.33 10.25
N TRP A 178 3.00 17.45 11.09
CA TRP A 178 2.33 16.86 12.26
C TRP A 178 3.00 17.29 13.55
N LYS A 179 2.29 17.11 14.67
CA LYS A 179 2.88 17.24 16.01
C LYS A 179 3.89 16.11 16.25
N THR A 180 4.98 16.39 16.95
CA THR A 180 6.01 15.40 17.30
C THR A 180 5.43 14.15 17.96
N GLN A 181 4.48 14.32 18.89
CA GLN A 181 3.79 13.20 19.55
C GLN A 181 3.12 12.24 18.55
N LYS A 182 2.42 12.79 17.56
CA LYS A 182 1.75 11.99 16.52
C LYS A 182 2.78 11.28 15.61
N ALA A 183 3.91 11.92 15.34
CA ALA A 183 5.00 11.30 14.57
C ALA A 183 5.65 10.13 15.34
N VAL A 184 5.85 10.27 16.65
CA VAL A 184 6.35 9.19 17.52
C VAL A 184 5.37 8.01 17.58
N GLU A 185 4.06 8.28 17.73
CA GLU A 185 3.03 7.23 17.71
C GLU A 185 2.98 6.48 16.38
N LEU A 186 3.13 7.21 15.26
CA LEU A 186 3.26 6.60 13.94
C LEU A 186 4.51 5.70 13.87
N GLN A 187 5.67 6.18 14.31
CA GLN A 187 6.92 5.40 14.28
C GLN A 187 6.81 4.13 15.11
N ASN A 188 6.20 4.19 16.29
CA ASN A 188 5.94 3.02 17.12
C ASN A 188 5.02 2.01 16.40
N SER A 189 3.98 2.49 15.72
CA SER A 189 3.09 1.64 14.93
C SER A 189 3.84 0.99 13.75
N CYS A 190 4.70 1.73 13.06
CA CYS A 190 5.55 1.20 11.98
C CYS A 190 6.53 0.12 12.49
N LEU A 191 7.15 0.36 13.65
CA LEU A 191 8.07 -0.60 14.27
C LEU A 191 7.36 -1.89 14.67
N GLN A 192 6.17 -1.79 15.26
CA GLN A 192 5.38 -2.96 15.64
C GLN A 192 4.98 -3.78 14.40
N GLU A 193 4.53 -3.11 13.33
CA GLU A 193 4.17 -3.79 12.08
C GLU A 193 5.38 -4.47 11.42
N LEU A 194 6.53 -3.79 11.40
CA LEU A 194 7.78 -4.34 10.89
C LEU A 194 8.19 -5.61 11.66
N GLN A 195 8.11 -5.58 12.99
CA GLN A 195 8.40 -6.76 13.83
C GLN A 195 7.46 -7.92 13.53
N ASN A 196 6.15 -7.65 13.43
CA ASN A 196 5.14 -8.67 13.13
C ASN A 196 5.41 -9.34 11.78
N ARG A 197 5.62 -8.54 10.72
CA ARG A 197 5.88 -9.04 9.36
C ARG A 197 7.18 -9.81 9.27
N SER A 198 8.24 -9.31 9.90
CA SER A 198 9.55 -9.97 9.94
C SER A 198 9.45 -11.33 10.61
N GLN A 199 8.79 -11.41 11.78
CA GLN A 199 8.57 -12.67 12.48
C GLN A 199 7.75 -13.64 11.63
N GLN A 200 6.66 -13.19 11.00
CA GLN A 200 5.82 -14.03 10.17
C GLN A 200 6.59 -14.58 8.96
N ALA A 201 7.37 -13.74 8.26
CA ALA A 201 8.19 -14.16 7.14
C ALA A 201 9.28 -15.17 7.57
N GLN A 202 9.94 -14.94 8.72
CA GLN A 202 10.91 -15.88 9.29
C GLN A 202 10.29 -17.24 9.61
N CYS A 203 9.09 -17.26 10.22
CA CYS A 203 8.35 -18.50 10.49
C CYS A 203 8.00 -19.25 9.20
N LEU A 204 7.54 -18.56 8.15
CA LEU A 204 7.24 -19.23 6.88
C LEU A 204 8.51 -19.76 6.20
N ASN A 205 9.60 -19.01 6.27
CA ASN A 205 10.88 -19.44 5.72
C ASN A 205 11.42 -20.68 6.42
N SER A 206 11.33 -20.75 7.75
CA SER A 206 11.75 -21.93 8.49
C SER A 206 10.90 -23.15 8.10
N LEU A 207 9.57 -23.00 8.00
CA LEU A 207 8.67 -24.06 7.51
C LEU A 207 9.01 -24.50 6.09
N ALA A 208 9.31 -23.56 5.18
CA ALA A 208 9.69 -23.88 3.81
C ALA A 208 11.00 -24.67 3.75
N THR A 209 12.00 -24.32 4.56
CA THR A 209 13.27 -25.06 4.63
C THR A 209 13.10 -26.47 5.20
N LEU A 210 12.23 -26.64 6.20
CA LEU A 210 11.91 -27.94 6.77
C LEU A 210 11.19 -28.82 5.75
N SER A 211 10.16 -28.29 5.08
CA SER A 211 9.42 -29.02 4.05
C SER A 211 10.32 -29.51 2.91
N LYS A 212 11.29 -28.69 2.48
CA LYS A 212 12.27 -29.10 1.48
C LYS A 212 13.11 -30.28 2.00
N LYS A 213 13.61 -30.23 3.24
CA LYS A 213 14.41 -31.32 3.84
C LYS A 213 13.63 -32.64 3.91
N THR A 214 12.34 -32.61 4.27
CA THR A 214 11.51 -33.82 4.38
C THR A 214 11.24 -34.48 3.01
N LYS A 215 11.21 -33.70 1.91
CA LYS A 215 11.05 -34.24 0.55
C LYS A 215 12.30 -34.94 0.00
N TYR A 216 13.46 -34.75 0.61
CA TYR A 216 14.75 -35.30 0.17
C TYR A 216 15.36 -36.31 1.17
N GLN A 217 14.61 -36.77 2.18
CA GLN A 217 15.03 -37.90 3.03
C GLN A 217 14.41 -39.21 2.49
N PRO A 218 15.23 -40.21 2.13
CA PRO A 218 14.76 -41.52 1.64
C PRO A 218 14.13 -42.38 2.74
#